data_AF-A0A820DD15-F1
#
_entry.id   AF-A0A820DD15-F1
#
_cell.length_a   1.000
_cell.length_b   1.000
_cell.length_c   1.000
_cell.angle_alpha   90.00
_cell.angle_beta   90.00
_cell.angle_gamma   90.00
#
_symmetry.space_group_name_H-M   'P 1'
#
loop_
_entity.id
_entity.type
_entity.pdbx_description
1 polymer ?
#
loop_
_entity_poly.entity_id
_entity_poly.type
_entity_poly.pdbx_seq_one_letter_code
_entity_poly.pdbx_strand_id
1 'polypeptide(L)'
;NPPNTCSFHAGAYCCYRTALTSTGPGAQACYDKSGQWLSDPWLGAGTVDKETPLGNIIQQAKHGVADVIPYYSCCVLTLFAPQPETCNRYYEKRPPGQCEGSIMV
;
A
#
# COMPACT_ATOMS: atom_id res chain seq x y z
N ASN A 1 14.47 -12.02 -9.59
CA ASN A 1 13.55 -10.97 -10.10
C ASN A 1 12.58 -10.60 -8.99
N PRO A 2 12.53 -9.33 -8.56
CA PRO A 2 11.45 -8.88 -7.69
C PRO A 2 10.10 -9.10 -8.41
N PRO A 3 9.06 -9.59 -7.72
CA PRO A 3 7.77 -9.85 -8.33
C PRO A 3 7.18 -8.55 -8.89
N ASN A 4 6.60 -8.60 -10.09
CA ASN A 4 5.95 -7.44 -10.72
C ASN A 4 4.64 -7.12 -9.97
N THR A 5 4.74 -6.24 -8.96
CA THR A 5 3.62 -5.77 -8.16
C THR A 5 2.95 -4.51 -8.74
N CYS A 6 3.39 -4.03 -9.91
CA CYS A 6 2.88 -2.78 -10.52
C CYS A 6 1.38 -2.82 -10.81
N SER A 7 0.78 -4.01 -10.94
CA SER A 7 -0.67 -4.20 -11.14
C SER A 7 -1.53 -3.56 -10.05
N PHE A 8 -0.98 -3.40 -8.85
CA PHE A 8 -1.65 -2.80 -7.68
C PHE A 8 -1.31 -1.31 -7.50
N HIS A 9 -0.45 -0.74 -8.36
CA HIS A 9 0.01 0.64 -8.31
C HIS A 9 -0.25 1.34 -9.65
N ALA A 10 -1.47 1.87 -9.81
CA ALA A 10 -1.89 2.52 -11.05
C ALA A 10 -0.91 3.64 -11.45
N GLY A 11 -0.36 3.59 -12.66
CA GLY A 11 0.63 4.57 -13.14
C GLY A 11 2.09 4.18 -12.90
N ALA A 12 2.37 3.15 -12.11
CA ALA A 12 3.71 2.61 -11.95
C ALA A 12 4.20 1.87 -13.20
N TYR A 13 5.40 2.20 -13.65
CA TYR A 13 6.12 1.46 -14.68
C TYR A 13 7.03 0.38 -14.08
N CYS A 14 7.73 0.72 -13.01
CA CYS A 14 8.56 -0.23 -12.26
C CYS A 14 8.44 0.01 -10.75
N CYS A 15 8.62 -1.06 -9.98
CA CYS A 15 8.67 -0.96 -8.53
C CYS A 15 9.77 -1.84 -7.94
N TYR A 16 10.39 -1.35 -6.88
CA TYR A 16 11.47 -2.00 -6.14
C TYR A 16 10.97 -2.28 -4.73
N ARG A 17 11.01 -3.54 -4.32
CA ARG A 17 10.48 -3.99 -3.03
C ARG A 17 11.61 -4.41 -2.11
N THR A 18 11.58 -3.90 -0.89
CA THR A 18 12.41 -4.37 0.23
C THR A 18 11.55 -5.23 1.13
N ALA A 19 11.90 -6.52 1.23
CA ALA A 19 11.17 -7.48 2.05
C ALA A 19 12.07 -8.64 2.47
N LEU A 20 11.73 -9.28 3.60
CA LEU A 20 12.41 -10.48 4.09
C LEU A 20 12.16 -11.71 3.20
N THR A 21 11.01 -11.75 2.53
CA THR A 21 10.56 -12.87 1.71
C THR A 21 9.97 -12.39 0.38
N SER A 22 9.96 -13.27 -0.63
CA SER A 22 9.39 -12.98 -1.96
C SER A 22 7.89 -12.71 -1.93
N THR A 23 7.19 -13.17 -0.89
CA THR A 23 5.76 -12.96 -0.64
C THR A 23 5.54 -12.47 0.79
N GLY A 24 4.50 -11.66 1.05
CA GLY A 24 4.17 -11.13 2.38
C GLY A 24 4.45 -9.61 2.54
N PRO A 25 4.66 -9.10 3.75
CA PRO A 25 4.88 -7.68 4.02
C PRO A 25 6.17 -7.20 3.37
N GLY A 26 6.17 -5.95 2.95
CA GLY A 26 7.36 -5.28 2.43
C GLY A 26 7.06 -3.83 2.12
N ALA A 27 8.10 -3.01 2.20
CA ALA A 27 8.03 -1.65 1.68
C ALA A 27 8.35 -1.68 0.19
N GLN A 28 7.63 -0.88 -0.59
CA GLN A 28 7.79 -0.83 -2.03
C GLN A 28 7.93 0.60 -2.49
N ALA A 29 8.89 0.79 -3.39
CA ALA A 29 9.12 2.04 -4.08
C ALA A 29 8.73 1.91 -5.56
N CYS A 30 7.73 2.66 -6.03
CA CYS A 30 7.28 2.69 -7.43
C CYS A 30 7.65 3.98 -8.17
N TYR A 31 7.92 3.83 -9.47
CA TYR A 31 8.30 4.92 -10.36
C TYR A 31 7.49 4.87 -11.66
N ASP A 32 7.21 6.04 -12.22
CA ASP A 32 6.56 6.17 -13.53
C ASP A 32 7.56 5.89 -14.69
N LYS A 33 7.09 6.01 -15.94
CA LYS A 33 7.93 5.81 -17.13
C LYS A 33 9.06 6.83 -17.26
N SER A 34 8.96 7.98 -16.60
CA SER A 34 9.96 9.04 -16.57
C SER A 34 10.96 8.84 -15.43
N GLY A 35 10.82 7.78 -14.63
CA GLY A 35 11.63 7.52 -13.44
C GLY A 35 11.28 8.41 -12.25
N GLN A 36 10.12 9.08 -12.26
CA GLN A 36 9.66 9.91 -11.14
C GLN A 36 9.03 9.05 -10.06
N TRP A 37 9.35 9.38 -8.81
CA TRP A 37 8.79 8.73 -7.63
C TRP A 37 7.28 8.92 -7.54
N LEU A 38 6.52 7.84 -7.35
CA LEU A 38 5.08 7.91 -7.12
C LEU A 38 4.79 8.06 -5.62
N SER A 39 4.65 9.31 -5.18
CA SER A 39 4.25 9.66 -3.81
C SER A 39 2.74 9.88 -3.65
N ASP A 40 2.02 10.08 -4.76
CA ASP A 40 0.59 10.41 -4.70
C ASP A 40 -0.24 9.12 -4.57
N PRO A 41 -1.02 8.96 -3.49
CA PRO A 41 -1.88 7.78 -3.31
C PRO A 41 -2.95 7.63 -4.40
N TRP A 42 -3.36 8.73 -5.05
CA TRP A 42 -4.29 8.71 -6.18
C TRP A 42 -3.63 8.24 -7.48
N LEU A 43 -2.31 8.29 -7.54
CA LEU A 43 -1.49 7.80 -8.64
C LEU A 43 -0.77 6.50 -8.26
N GLY A 44 -1.40 5.70 -7.40
CA GLY A 44 -0.95 4.34 -7.10
C GLY A 44 0.05 4.21 -5.96
N ALA A 45 0.35 5.26 -5.18
CA ALA A 45 1.13 5.10 -3.96
C ALA A 45 0.31 4.34 -2.90
N GLY A 46 0.81 3.19 -2.45
CA GLY A 46 0.16 2.38 -1.40
C GLY A 46 0.49 2.89 0.00
N THR A 47 -0.34 2.50 0.99
CA THR A 47 -0.06 2.78 2.41
C THR A 47 0.74 1.64 3.04
N VAL A 48 1.45 1.91 4.13
CA VAL A 48 2.19 0.86 4.87
C VAL A 48 1.21 0.02 5.68
N ASP A 49 1.40 -1.30 5.68
CA ASP A 49 0.66 -2.24 6.53
C ASP A 49 0.94 -1.96 8.02
N LYS A 50 -0.11 -1.86 8.82
CA LYS A 50 0.00 -1.77 10.28
C LYS A 50 0.24 -3.14 10.90
N GLU A 51 -0.38 -4.18 10.34
CA GLU A 51 -0.28 -5.55 10.81
C GLU A 51 0.36 -6.40 9.72
N THR A 52 1.43 -7.13 10.06
CA THR A 52 2.04 -8.07 9.12
C THR A 52 1.03 -9.16 8.75
N PRO A 53 0.90 -9.55 7.47
CA PRO A 53 0.11 -10.70 7.07
C PRO A 53 0.83 -12.03 7.37
N LEU A 54 2.10 -12.02 7.81
CA LEU A 54 2.83 -13.23 8.16
C LEU A 54 2.43 -13.73 9.55
N GLY A 55 1.97 -14.98 9.60
CA GLY A 55 1.65 -15.65 10.86
C GLY A 55 0.46 -16.58 10.71
N ASN A 56 -0.13 -16.93 11.85
CA ASN A 56 -1.32 -17.75 11.92
C ASN A 56 -2.58 -17.00 11.42
N ILE A 57 -3.71 -17.69 11.41
CA ILE A 57 -4.99 -17.13 10.95
C ILE A 57 -5.44 -15.89 11.73
N ILE A 58 -5.07 -15.78 13.02
CA ILE A 58 -5.38 -14.60 13.84
C ILE A 58 -4.60 -13.40 13.32
N GLN A 59 -3.32 -13.58 12.98
CA GLN A 59 -2.49 -12.49 12.43
C GLN A 59 -2.98 -12.06 11.04
N GLN A 60 -3.39 -13.00 10.20
CA GLN A 60 -4.01 -12.69 8.90
C GLN A 60 -5.33 -11.93 9.06
N ALA A 61 -6.16 -12.31 10.04
CA ALA A 61 -7.39 -11.59 10.35
C ALA A 61 -7.13 -10.17 10.85
N LYS A 62 -6.09 -9.96 11.67
CA LYS A 62 -5.66 -8.62 12.10
C LYS A 62 -5.27 -7.74 10.91
N HIS A 63 -4.46 -8.25 10.00
CA HIS A 63 -4.13 -7.54 8.75
C HIS A 63 -5.38 -7.20 7.93
N GLY A 64 -6.28 -8.17 7.75
CA GLY A 64 -7.55 -7.94 7.08
C GLY A 64 -8.36 -6.80 7.70
N VAL A 65 -8.49 -6.78 9.03
CA VAL A 65 -9.29 -5.78 9.76
C VAL A 65 -8.60 -4.41 9.84
N ALA A 66 -7.29 -4.37 10.02
CA ALA A 66 -6.56 -3.12 10.24
C ALA A 66 -6.14 -2.41 8.95
N ASP A 67 -5.90 -3.17 7.87
CA ASP A 67 -5.27 -2.66 6.65
C ASP A 67 -6.21 -2.78 5.44
N VAL A 68 -6.82 -3.95 5.23
CA VAL A 68 -7.63 -4.23 4.03
C VAL A 68 -9.03 -3.63 4.14
N ILE A 69 -9.80 -3.99 5.17
CA ILE A 69 -11.20 -3.56 5.32
C ILE A 69 -11.33 -2.03 5.31
N PRO A 70 -10.54 -1.24 6.06
CA PRO A 70 -10.68 0.21 6.05
C PRO A 70 -10.41 0.82 4.67
N TYR A 71 -9.39 0.34 3.95
CA TYR A 71 -9.12 0.79 2.58
C TYR A 71 -10.31 0.52 1.67
N TYR A 72 -10.81 -0.72 1.67
CA TYR A 72 -11.95 -1.07 0.83
C TYR A 72 -13.20 -0.28 1.24
N SER A 73 -13.52 -0.16 2.53
CA SER A 73 -14.69 0.60 2.99
C SER A 73 -14.63 2.09 2.64
N CYS A 74 -13.44 2.71 2.65
CA CYS A 74 -13.29 4.14 2.38
C CYS A 74 -13.08 4.48 0.89
N CYS A 75 -12.43 3.59 0.14
CA CYS A 75 -11.93 3.91 -1.21
C CYS A 75 -12.50 3.02 -2.33
N VAL A 76 -13.06 1.83 -2.02
CA VAL A 76 -13.46 0.84 -3.06
C VAL A 76 -14.94 0.43 -2.98
N LEU A 77 -15.47 0.14 -1.79
CA LEU A 77 -16.78 -0.47 -1.52
C LEU A 77 -17.88 0.54 -1.20
N THR A 78 -17.67 1.84 -1.40
CA THR A 78 -18.82 2.74 -1.44
C THR A 78 -19.64 2.36 -2.67
N LEU A 79 -20.81 1.76 -2.44
CA LEU A 79 -21.78 1.31 -3.44
C LEU A 79 -22.26 2.42 -4.43
N PHE A 80 -21.68 3.63 -4.37
CA PHE A 80 -22.07 4.83 -5.11
C PHE A 80 -20.89 5.70 -5.57
N ALA A 81 -19.78 5.08 -6.02
CA ALA A 81 -18.53 5.71 -6.48
C ALA A 81 -17.55 6.08 -5.32
N PRO A 82 -16.23 6.09 -5.57
CA PRO A 82 -15.25 6.57 -4.59
C PRO A 82 -15.65 7.98 -4.15
N GLN A 83 -15.98 8.15 -2.87
CA GLN A 83 -16.17 9.48 -2.30
C GLN A 83 -14.78 10.07 -2.12
N PRO A 84 -14.36 11.05 -2.94
CA PRO A 84 -12.99 11.54 -2.91
C PRO A 84 -12.64 12.04 -1.50
N GLU A 85 -13.60 12.63 -0.80
CA GLU A 85 -13.43 13.13 0.56
C GLU A 85 -13.18 12.02 1.60
N THR A 86 -13.92 10.91 1.57
CA THR A 86 -13.72 9.82 2.53
C THR A 86 -12.39 9.11 2.30
N CYS A 87 -12.03 8.88 1.04
CA CYS A 87 -10.74 8.29 0.70
C CYS A 87 -9.58 9.27 0.98
N ASN A 88 -9.77 10.58 0.78
CA ASN A 88 -8.82 11.60 1.21
C ASN A 88 -8.58 11.54 2.73
N ARG A 89 -9.65 11.49 3.53
CA ARG A 89 -9.53 11.35 4.99
C ARG A 89 -8.84 10.05 5.39
N TYR A 90 -9.05 8.97 4.65
CA TYR A 90 -8.30 7.73 4.85
C TYR A 90 -6.80 7.98 4.63
N TYR A 91 -6.39 8.57 3.51
CA TYR A 91 -4.98 8.84 3.21
C TYR A 91 -4.34 9.91 4.11
N GLU A 92 -5.11 10.86 4.64
CA GLU A 92 -4.63 11.77 5.69
C GLU A 92 -4.22 11.02 6.97
N LYS A 93 -4.92 9.92 7.29
CA LYS A 93 -4.64 9.09 8.48
C LYS A 93 -3.70 7.92 8.20
N ARG A 94 -3.66 7.46 6.95
CA ARG A 94 -2.85 6.36 6.43
C ARG A 94 -2.08 6.88 5.20
N PRO A 95 -1.09 7.76 5.37
CA PRO A 95 -0.35 8.29 4.23
C PRO A 95 0.45 7.16 3.55
N PRO A 96 0.83 7.35 2.29
CA PRO A 96 1.78 6.46 1.63
C PRO A 96 3.06 6.32 2.45
N GLY A 97 3.67 5.14 2.39
CA GLY A 97 5.00 4.94 2.98
C GLY A 97 6.00 5.91 2.37
N GLN A 98 6.66 6.71 3.20
CA GLN A 98 7.79 7.52 2.76
C GLN A 98 9.06 6.66 2.80
N CYS A 99 9.97 6.84 1.86
CA CYS A 99 11.31 6.24 1.89
C CYS A 99 12.21 6.90 2.97
N GLU A 100 11.67 7.16 4.16
CA GLU A 100 12.42 7.63 5.32
C GLU A 100 12.74 6.42 6.20
N GLY A 101 13.80 5.71 5.85
CA GLY A 101 14.31 4.60 6.64
C GLY A 101 15.43 5.06 7.55
N SER A 102 15.15 5.32 8.81
CA SER A 102 16.03 4.76 9.84
C SER A 102 15.65 3.28 9.97
N ILE A 103 16.63 2.41 9.77
CA ILE A 103 16.50 0.98 10.07
C ILE A 103 16.11 0.90 11.54
N MET A 104 14.86 0.48 11.83
CA MET A 104 14.53 0.04 13.19
C MET A 104 15.23 -1.30 13.37
N VAL A 105 16.37 -1.25 14.06
CA VAL A 105 17.15 -2.40 14.56
C VAL A 105 16.37 -3.05 15.70
#